data_AF-A0A379S7W3-F1
#
_entry.id   AF-A0A379S7W3-F1
#
_cell.length_a   1.000
_cell.length_b   1.000
_cell.length_c   1.000
_cell.angle_alpha   90.00
_cell.angle_beta   90.00
_cell.angle_gamma   90.00
#
_symmetry.space_group_name_H-M   'P 1'
#
loop_
_entity.id
_entity.type
_entity.pdbx_description
1 polymer ?
#
loop_
_entity_poly.entity_id
_entity_poly.type
_entity_poly.pdbx_seq_one_letter_code
_entity_poly.pdbx_strand_id
1 'polypeptide(L)'
;MVRHPRWSLSQVTELFEKPLLELLFEAQQIHRQHFDPQQVQVSTLLSIKTGACPEDCKYCPQSSRYKTGLEAERLMEVEQVLESARKAKNAGSTRFCMGAAGRIRVNAICLIWSRLVQGGQSDGGWKPV
;
A
#
# COMPACT_ATOMS: atom_id res chain seq x y z
N MET A 1 -19.52 1.67 -22.77
CA MET A 1 -18.17 1.43 -22.21
C MET A 1 -17.23 2.45 -22.86
N VAL A 2 -16.85 3.51 -22.16
CA VAL A 2 -15.95 4.53 -22.72
C VAL A 2 -14.55 3.94 -22.79
N ARG A 3 -14.01 3.76 -24.00
CA ARG A 3 -12.61 3.36 -24.20
C ARG A 3 -11.77 4.61 -24.01
N HIS A 4 -10.99 4.66 -22.93
CA HIS A 4 -9.95 5.66 -22.83
C HIS A 4 -8.84 5.34 -23.86
N PRO A 5 -8.35 6.35 -24.60
CA PRO A 5 -7.22 6.16 -25.49
C PRO A 5 -6.02 5.64 -24.69
N ARG A 6 -5.29 4.70 -25.28
CA ARG A 6 -4.08 4.13 -24.67
C ARG A 6 -2.89 5.00 -24.98
N TRP A 7 -2.01 5.16 -24.00
CA TRP A 7 -0.72 5.81 -24.18
C TRP A 7 0.23 4.95 -25.00
N SER A 8 0.94 5.55 -25.94
CA SER A 8 2.12 4.93 -26.57
C SER A 8 3.37 5.15 -25.70
N LEU A 9 4.42 4.36 -25.95
CA LEU A 9 5.71 4.57 -25.30
C LEU A 9 6.27 5.97 -25.60
N SER A 10 6.18 6.42 -26.85
CA SER A 10 6.69 7.73 -27.28
C SER A 10 5.99 8.89 -26.55
N GLN A 11 4.68 8.81 -26.36
CA GLN A 11 3.91 9.83 -25.63
C GLN A 11 4.32 9.92 -24.16
N VAL A 12 4.67 8.79 -23.53
CA VAL A 12 5.16 8.79 -22.15
C VAL A 12 6.58 9.34 -22.09
N THR A 13 7.46 8.94 -23.01
CA THR A 13 8.84 9.46 -23.09
C THR A 13 8.87 10.97 -23.22
N GLU A 14 7.98 11.56 -24.01
CA GLU A 14 7.85 13.02 -24.16
C GLU A 14 7.59 13.74 -22.81
N LEU A 15 6.83 13.12 -21.89
CA LEU A 15 6.62 13.68 -20.56
C LEU A 15 7.90 13.69 -19.72
N PHE A 16 8.74 12.65 -19.84
CA PHE A 16 10.03 12.59 -19.13
C PHE A 16 11.06 13.58 -19.68
N GLU A 17 10.94 13.95 -20.96
CA GLU A 17 11.83 14.90 -21.63
C GLU A 17 11.35 16.36 -21.51
N LYS A 18 10.10 16.58 -21.07
CA LYS A 18 9.52 17.92 -20.89
C LYS A 18 10.30 18.73 -19.84
N PRO A 19 10.47 20.06 -20.00
CA PRO A 19 11.02 20.91 -18.95
C PRO A 19 10.27 20.74 -17.63
N LEU A 20 11.00 20.47 -16.55
CA LEU A 20 10.43 20.06 -15.27
C LEU A 20 9.34 21.02 -14.76
N LEU A 21 9.54 22.33 -14.86
CA LEU A 21 8.58 23.32 -14.37
C LEU A 21 7.29 23.33 -15.18
N GLU A 22 7.37 23.14 -16.50
CA GLU A 22 6.20 22.99 -17.37
C GLU A 22 5.42 21.71 -17.04
N LEU A 23 6.14 20.60 -16.82
CA LEU A 23 5.52 19.33 -16.41
C LEU A 23 4.82 19.45 -15.05
N LEU A 24 5.45 20.11 -14.07
CA LEU A 24 4.85 20.33 -12.76
C LEU A 24 3.60 21.21 -12.83
N PHE A 25 3.62 22.24 -13.67
CA PHE A 25 2.45 23.10 -13.88
C PHE A 25 1.28 22.31 -14.48
N GLU A 26 1.52 21.56 -15.55
CA GLU A 26 0.50 20.70 -16.18
C GLU A 26 -0.03 19.65 -15.19
N ALA A 27 0.84 19.01 -14.41
CA ALA A 27 0.45 18.05 -13.40
C ALA A 27 -0.50 18.66 -12.35
N GLN A 28 -0.22 19.88 -11.89
CA GLN A 28 -1.10 20.59 -10.95
C GLN A 28 -2.44 20.97 -11.57
N GLN A 29 -2.46 21.38 -12.85
CA GLN A 29 -3.69 21.68 -13.57
C GLN A 29 -4.59 20.44 -13.65
N ILE A 30 -4.04 19.31 -14.09
CA ILE A 30 -4.79 18.05 -14.19
C ILE A 30 -5.24 17.58 -12.80
N HIS A 31 -4.37 17.67 -11.79
CA HIS A 31 -4.71 17.26 -10.42
C HIS A 31 -5.92 18.04 -9.89
N ARG A 32 -5.95 19.37 -10.03
CA ARG A 32 -7.06 20.23 -9.56
C ARG A 32 -8.37 20.02 -10.32
N GLN A 33 -8.32 19.52 -11.56
CA GLN A 33 -9.51 19.17 -12.34
C GLN A 33 -10.19 17.89 -11.84
N HIS A 34 -9.44 16.98 -11.22
CA HIS A 34 -9.93 15.64 -10.88
C HIS A 34 -9.95 15.34 -9.37
N PHE A 35 -9.22 16.09 -8.57
CA PHE A 35 -9.08 15.90 -7.12
C PHE A 35 -9.23 17.23 -6.38
N ASP A 36 -9.73 17.17 -5.14
CA ASP A 36 -9.69 18.32 -4.23
C ASP A 36 -8.22 18.56 -3.81
N PRO A 37 -7.61 19.69 -4.19
CA PRO A 37 -6.21 19.96 -3.89
C PRO A 37 -5.92 20.13 -2.39
N GLN A 38 -6.94 20.25 -1.54
CA GLN A 38 -6.81 20.37 -0.09
C GLN A 38 -6.98 19.02 0.62
N GLN A 39 -7.30 17.95 -0.11
CA GLN A 39 -7.48 16.62 0.47
C GLN A 39 -6.30 15.69 0.15
N VAL A 40 -5.93 14.89 1.15
CA VAL A 40 -4.90 13.85 1.02
C VAL A 40 -5.43 12.56 1.64
N GLN A 41 -5.22 11.43 0.96
CA GLN A 41 -5.55 10.13 1.51
C GLN A 41 -4.45 9.66 2.46
N VAL A 42 -4.81 9.38 3.72
CA VAL A 42 -3.87 8.87 4.74
C VAL A 42 -4.03 7.37 4.90
N SER A 43 -2.93 6.62 4.79
CA SER A 43 -2.92 5.16 4.89
C SER A 43 -1.79 4.69 5.79
N THR A 44 -2.07 3.71 6.65
CA THR A 44 -1.10 3.12 7.58
C THR A 44 -0.80 1.69 7.17
N LEU A 45 0.48 1.33 7.05
CA LEU A 45 0.92 -0.01 6.69
C LEU A 45 1.55 -0.72 7.89
N LEU A 46 1.24 -2.01 8.04
CA LEU A 46 1.89 -2.92 8.98
C LEU A 46 2.54 -4.07 8.20
N SER A 47 3.79 -4.40 8.56
CA SER A 47 4.42 -5.64 8.08
C SER A 47 3.94 -6.80 8.94
N ILE A 48 3.01 -7.60 8.43
CA ILE A 48 2.44 -8.74 9.17
C ILE A 48 3.37 -9.96 9.20
N LYS A 49 4.41 -9.97 8.36
CA LYS A 49 5.50 -10.96 8.33
C LYS A 49 6.72 -10.26 7.75
N THR A 50 7.84 -10.26 8.45
CA THR A 50 9.03 -9.49 8.08
C THR A 50 10.25 -10.38 7.88
N GLY A 51 11.00 -10.12 6.81
CA GLY A 51 12.26 -10.83 6.53
C GLY A 51 12.09 -12.25 5.97
N ALA A 52 13.23 -12.95 5.87
CA ALA A 52 13.33 -14.31 5.32
C ALA A 52 12.63 -14.50 3.94
N CYS A 53 12.61 -13.45 3.11
CA CYS A 53 11.99 -13.51 1.79
C CYS A 53 12.93 -14.21 0.80
N PRO A 54 12.48 -15.24 0.05
CA PRO A 54 13.34 -15.99 -0.88
C PRO A 54 13.67 -15.23 -2.18
N GLU A 55 12.86 -14.21 -2.51
CA GLU A 55 13.03 -13.36 -3.70
C GLU A 55 14.31 -12.52 -3.60
N ASP A 56 14.94 -12.19 -4.73
CA ASP A 56 16.28 -11.60 -4.80
C ASP A 56 16.29 -10.11 -5.19
N CYS A 57 15.19 -9.41 -4.94
CA CYS A 57 15.02 -7.98 -5.24
C CYS A 57 16.18 -7.15 -4.67
N LYS A 58 16.97 -6.51 -5.56
CA LYS A 58 18.24 -5.82 -5.23
C LYS A 58 18.11 -4.67 -4.23
N TYR A 59 16.92 -4.08 -4.13
CA TYR A 59 16.62 -2.95 -3.26
C TYR A 59 15.93 -3.36 -1.95
N CYS A 60 15.46 -4.60 -1.82
CA CYS A 60 14.59 -5.00 -0.72
C CYS A 60 15.40 -5.47 0.49
N PRO A 61 15.27 -4.83 1.67
CA PRO A 61 16.05 -5.22 2.84
C PRO A 61 15.59 -6.54 3.47
N GLN A 62 14.45 -7.09 3.04
CA GLN A 62 13.84 -8.31 3.57
C GLN A 62 14.25 -9.59 2.85
N SER A 63 14.99 -9.47 1.75
CA SER A 63 15.51 -10.61 1.00
C SER A 63 16.54 -11.38 1.84
N SER A 64 16.38 -12.69 1.94
CA SER A 64 17.34 -13.57 2.61
C SER A 64 18.65 -13.73 1.82
N ARG A 65 18.74 -13.17 0.61
CA ARG A 65 19.94 -13.18 -0.24
C ARG A 65 20.99 -12.15 0.18
N TYR A 66 20.62 -11.16 1.00
CA TYR A 66 21.50 -10.06 1.40
C TYR A 66 21.59 -9.95 2.92
N LYS A 67 22.75 -9.52 3.43
CA LYS A 67 22.96 -9.27 4.87
C LYS A 67 22.60 -7.83 5.18
N THR A 68 21.41 -7.60 5.73
CA THR A 68 20.90 -6.26 6.06
C THR A 68 20.80 -5.98 7.55
N GLY A 69 21.04 -7.00 8.39
CA GLY A 69 20.86 -6.90 9.84
C GLY A 69 19.39 -6.87 10.29
N LEU A 70 18.44 -7.09 9.36
CA LEU A 70 17.02 -7.16 9.66
C LEU A 70 16.69 -8.42 10.47
N GLU A 71 16.05 -8.24 11.63
CA GLU A 71 15.50 -9.34 12.40
C GLU A 71 14.28 -9.94 11.69
N ALA A 72 14.27 -11.28 11.57
CA ALA A 72 13.18 -11.98 10.90
C ALA A 72 12.04 -12.25 11.90
N GLU A 73 10.85 -11.78 11.56
CA GLU A 73 9.64 -11.98 12.35
C GLU A 73 8.68 -12.92 11.61
N ARG A 74 8.07 -13.83 12.36
CA ARG A 74 7.05 -14.74 11.82
C ARG A 74 5.77 -13.95 11.51
N LEU A 75 4.83 -14.64 10.88
CA LEU A 75 3.50 -14.08 10.67
C LEU A 75 2.87 -13.73 12.02
N MET A 76 2.42 -12.49 12.18
CA MET A 76 1.75 -12.00 13.37
C MET A 76 0.42 -12.73 13.61
N GLU A 77 0.04 -12.84 14.87
CA GLU A 77 -1.26 -13.36 15.24
C GLU A 77 -2.37 -12.38 14.84
N VAL A 78 -3.55 -12.91 14.51
CA VAL A 78 -4.67 -12.12 14.00
C VAL A 78 -5.03 -10.97 14.96
N GLU A 79 -5.06 -11.24 16.26
CA GLU A 79 -5.38 -10.22 17.27
C GLU A 79 -4.36 -9.08 17.33
N GLN A 80 -3.07 -9.35 17.12
CA GLN A 80 -2.04 -8.31 17.07
C GLN A 80 -2.23 -7.38 15.85
N VAL A 81 -2.66 -7.96 14.72
CA VAL A 81 -2.99 -7.19 13.51
C VAL A 81 -4.25 -6.35 13.72
N LEU A 82 -5.29 -6.92 14.32
CA LEU A 82 -6.52 -6.19 14.65
C LEU A 82 -6.25 -5.02 15.60
N GLU A 83 -5.42 -5.24 16.62
CA GLU A 83 -5.05 -4.18 17.57
C GLU A 83 -4.28 -3.04 16.89
N SER A 84 -3.32 -3.38 16.02
CA SER A 84 -2.60 -2.39 15.23
C SER A 84 -3.52 -1.63 14.28
N ALA A 85 -4.50 -2.30 13.69
CA ALA A 85 -5.52 -1.66 12.86
C ALA A 85 -6.41 -0.72 13.68
N ARG A 86 -6.83 -1.08 14.90
CA ARG A 86 -7.59 -0.17 15.79
C ARG A 86 -6.78 1.08 16.13
N LYS A 87 -5.50 0.91 16.48
CA LYS A 87 -4.59 2.04 16.74
C LYS A 87 -4.43 2.95 15.52
N ALA A 88 -4.28 2.38 14.33
CA ALA A 88 -4.19 3.15 13.09
C ALA A 88 -5.47 3.96 12.81
N LYS A 89 -6.64 3.38 13.07
CA LYS A 89 -7.92 4.07 12.93
C LYS A 89 -8.04 5.23 13.93
N ASN A 90 -7.72 4.98 15.19
CA ASN A 90 -7.74 6.00 16.25
C ASN A 90 -6.73 7.12 15.99
N ALA A 91 -5.64 6.83 15.27
CA ALA A 91 -4.67 7.81 14.80
C ALA A 91 -5.13 8.61 13.55
N GLY A 92 -6.34 8.36 13.05
CA GLY A 92 -6.94 9.10 11.93
C GLY A 92 -6.70 8.50 10.54
N SER A 93 -6.16 7.28 10.44
CA SER A 93 -5.92 6.64 9.14
C SER A 93 -7.21 6.15 8.50
N THR A 94 -7.38 6.37 7.19
CA THR A 94 -8.58 5.95 6.45
C THR A 94 -8.38 4.63 5.70
N ARG A 95 -7.13 4.16 5.56
CA ARG A 95 -6.82 2.83 5.02
C ARG A 95 -5.72 2.11 5.82
N PHE A 96 -5.95 0.85 6.15
CA PHE A 96 -4.96 -0.03 6.77
C PHE A 96 -4.44 -1.05 5.76
N CYS A 97 -3.12 -1.09 5.57
CA CYS A 97 -2.45 -1.94 4.60
C CYS A 97 -1.64 -3.02 5.33
N MET A 98 -1.75 -4.27 4.88
CA MET A 98 -0.94 -5.37 5.39
C MET A 98 0.09 -5.76 4.33
N GLY A 99 1.37 -5.62 4.66
CA GLY A 99 2.48 -6.04 3.81
C GLY A 99 3.17 -7.27 4.39
N ALA A 100 3.65 -8.18 3.55
CA ALA A 100 4.19 -9.43 4.06
C ALA A 100 5.32 -9.97 3.18
N ALA A 101 6.37 -10.49 3.82
CA ALA A 101 7.60 -10.88 3.16
C ALA A 101 7.48 -12.23 2.43
N GLY A 102 7.68 -12.21 1.12
CA GLY A 102 7.70 -13.41 0.27
C GLY A 102 6.32 -14.04 0.07
N ARG A 103 6.31 -15.28 -0.45
CA ARG A 103 5.07 -16.01 -0.70
C ARG A 103 4.43 -16.50 0.62
N ILE A 104 3.12 -16.38 0.72
CA ILE A 104 2.35 -16.69 1.93
C ILE A 104 1.16 -17.58 1.58
N ARG A 105 0.79 -18.45 2.52
CA ARG A 105 -0.44 -19.25 2.41
C ARG A 105 -1.66 -18.35 2.55
N VAL A 106 -2.46 -18.27 1.48
CA VAL A 106 -3.64 -17.40 1.37
C VAL A 106 -4.60 -17.58 2.55
N ASN A 107 -4.78 -18.80 3.06
CA ASN A 107 -5.69 -19.08 4.18
C ASN A 107 -5.41 -18.23 5.44
N ALA A 108 -4.13 -18.00 5.76
CA ALA A 108 -3.78 -17.21 6.94
C ALA A 108 -4.16 -15.72 6.75
N ILE A 109 -4.02 -15.19 5.53
CA ILE A 109 -4.42 -13.83 5.17
C ILE A 109 -5.94 -13.70 5.16
N CYS A 110 -6.66 -14.69 4.65
CA CYS A 110 -8.12 -14.69 4.61
C CYS A 110 -8.75 -14.60 6.01
N LEU A 111 -8.16 -15.26 7.01
CA LEU A 111 -8.62 -15.18 8.40
C LEU A 111 -8.44 -13.78 9.01
N ILE A 112 -7.31 -13.15 8.75
CA ILE A 112 -7.05 -11.77 9.21
C ILE A 112 -8.02 -10.81 8.52
N TRP A 113 -8.20 -10.96 7.21
CA TRP A 113 -9.09 -10.12 6.42
C TRP A 113 -10.56 -10.27 6.85
N SER A 114 -11.04 -11.50 7.04
CA SER A 114 -12.43 -11.73 7.47
C SER A 114 -12.70 -11.07 8.82
N ARG A 115 -11.77 -11.16 9.77
CA ARG A 115 -11.91 -10.50 11.08
C ARG A 115 -11.80 -8.97 11.00
N LEU A 116 -10.94 -8.41 10.15
CA LEU A 116 -10.86 -6.96 9.96
C LEU A 116 -12.16 -6.37 9.41
N VAL A 117 -12.78 -7.08 8.46
CA VAL A 117 -14.05 -6.66 7.84
C VAL A 117 -15.22 -6.87 8.79
N GLN A 118 -15.28 -8.00 9.52
CA GLN A 118 -16.35 -8.32 10.45
C GLN A 118 -16.29 -7.47 11.74
N GLY A 119 -15.10 -7.34 12.34
CA GLY A 119 -14.87 -6.57 13.56
C GLY A 119 -14.97 -5.06 13.37
N GLY A 120 -15.13 -4.58 12.14
CA GLY A 120 -15.39 -3.19 11.84
C GLY A 120 -16.85 -2.76 12.00
N GLN A 121 -17.82 -3.66 12.09
CA GLN A 121 -19.24 -3.27 11.98
C GLN A 121 -19.79 -2.53 13.21
N SER A 122 -19.16 -2.62 14.39
CA SER A 122 -19.63 -1.92 15.60
C SER A 122 -19.14 -0.46 15.72
N ASP A 123 -18.05 -0.08 15.05
CA ASP A 123 -17.41 1.25 15.20
C ASP A 123 -17.24 2.03 13.87
N GLY A 124 -17.89 1.62 12.77
CA GLY A 124 -17.67 2.23 11.44
C GLY A 124 -16.43 1.67 10.73
N GLY A 125 -16.54 0.42 10.28
CA GLY A 125 -15.41 -0.47 9.98
C GLY A 125 -14.47 -0.08 8.85
N TRP A 126 -13.35 -0.80 8.81
CA TRP A 126 -12.45 -0.82 7.65
C TRP A 126 -13.21 -1.38 6.45
N LYS A 127 -13.63 -0.51 5.53
CA LYS A 127 -14.27 -0.94 4.29
C LYS A 127 -13.20 -1.53 3.34
N PRO A 128 -13.50 -2.63 2.63
CA PRO A 128 -12.66 -3.07 1.52
C PRO A 128 -12.58 -1.96 0.46
N VAL A 129 -11.40 -1.81 -0.16
CA VAL A 129 -11.20 -0.96 -1.34
C VAL A 129 -11.37 -1.82 -2.58
#